data_AF-A0A3R6Y9T1-F1
#
_entry.id   AF-A0A3R6Y9T1-F1
#
_cell.length_a   1.000
_cell.length_b   1.000
_cell.length_c   1.000
_cell.angle_alpha   90.00
_cell.angle_beta   90.00
_cell.angle_gamma   90.00
#
_symmetry.space_group_name_H-M   'P 1'
#
loop_
_entity.id
_entity.type
_entity.pdbx_description
1 polymer ?
#
loop_
_entity_poly.entity_id
_entity_poly.type
_entity_poly.pdbx_seq_one_letter_code
_entity_poly.pdbx_strand_id
1 'polypeptide(L)'
;MGIIEAVSDLSYAWEIINDFMSILHTRVKRDPSCVILLRALFLKLASILDVPLTRIYQCKSSDVISVAEYYSGEIVDYVRRVMEIIPQSVFRILAGIIKLQTDHMKVIPVKIEANLLKNHAQLSERYRLARATNEVSKYTEGILAMKKTLLGILEVDPRQVLEEGLRKELVYRVRPMSLSFVSRAYHDILQFPPAESTTAKECTAIFQTLAGTLQAYRLSFEYIQDYVGIYGLRMWHEELSRVINYNVEAECNRYLKKKVYDRTSQFQSRAIPIPRFSPPPNDPSSINFMGRYGCCVEVAGLSTFAVLHQSIGLLGLVGVDRMLSFRIVHTLNNLIKFWGTAISPYLPLLDQLTTALEPAWRLPDNASRLYEASLKKVEKVMSKLLKAVLIIGQAALLRKAIVSELAFSSKLDAHLLSCSVGTLDKSVLNDLRAHFRSNSAVPPAAVLVELNKYLETMGATDPYSKIFITMNEPLDKLSALFLLFVLAYMPKLQYDDQCGALKRVGTNPVDGAPLILGLSTIFKQFHPSYTEQFVSYVGQYVRSTISEAKTTDHLPPNVLNVLIFLQHFARVTKLKPSILHTHIPAYVFDAMSL
;
A
#
# COMPACT_ATOMS: atom_id res chain seq x y z
N MET A 1 21.19 -33.44 -51.10
CA MET A 1 20.73 -32.47 -50.09
C MET A 1 21.55 -31.18 -50.05
N GLY A 2 22.88 -31.18 -50.28
CA GLY A 2 23.72 -29.98 -50.08
C GLY A 2 23.51 -28.77 -51.00
N ILE A 3 22.91 -28.91 -52.20
CA ILE A 3 22.69 -27.76 -53.10
C ILE A 3 21.65 -26.79 -52.52
N ILE A 4 20.56 -27.32 -51.94
CA ILE A 4 19.49 -26.49 -51.36
C ILE A 4 20.00 -25.81 -50.08
N GLU A 5 20.81 -26.49 -49.26
CA GLU A 5 21.44 -25.87 -48.08
C GLU A 5 22.38 -24.74 -48.47
N ALA A 6 23.23 -24.92 -49.48
CA ALA A 6 24.16 -23.89 -49.94
C ALA A 6 23.44 -22.69 -50.58
N VAL A 7 22.41 -22.91 -51.39
CA VAL A 7 21.67 -21.84 -52.07
C VAL A 7 20.70 -21.12 -51.13
N SER A 8 20.18 -21.81 -50.11
CA SER A 8 19.29 -21.23 -49.11
C SER A 8 20.01 -20.74 -47.86
N ASP A 9 21.34 -20.73 -47.84
CA ASP A 9 22.09 -20.28 -46.67
C ASP A 9 21.70 -18.84 -46.33
N LEU A 10 21.23 -18.66 -45.10
CA LEU A 10 20.75 -17.37 -44.60
C LEU A 10 21.76 -16.74 -43.63
N SER A 11 22.96 -17.30 -43.50
CA SER A 11 23.98 -16.87 -42.53
C SER A 11 24.32 -15.38 -42.64
N TYR A 12 24.28 -14.81 -43.86
CA TYR A 12 24.52 -13.39 -44.10
C TYR A 12 23.40 -12.46 -43.58
N ALA A 13 22.20 -13.00 -43.33
CA ALA A 13 21.05 -12.20 -42.95
C ALA A 13 21.12 -11.67 -41.52
N TRP A 14 22.07 -12.14 -40.69
CA TRP A 14 22.22 -11.70 -39.30
C TRP A 14 22.31 -10.17 -39.16
N GLU A 15 23.02 -9.50 -40.05
CA GLU A 15 23.17 -8.04 -40.01
C GLU A 15 21.92 -7.30 -40.53
N ILE A 16 21.21 -7.89 -41.50
CA ILE A 16 20.11 -7.22 -42.24
C ILE A 16 18.75 -7.51 -41.61
N ILE A 17 18.64 -8.53 -40.75
CA ILE A 17 17.38 -9.01 -40.19
C ILE A 17 16.58 -7.91 -39.47
N ASN A 18 17.28 -6.96 -38.84
CA ASN A 18 16.67 -5.86 -38.10
C ASN A 18 15.98 -4.84 -39.01
N ASP A 19 16.46 -4.64 -40.24
CA ASP A 19 15.87 -3.69 -41.20
C ASP A 19 14.48 -4.15 -41.66
N PHE A 20 14.27 -5.47 -41.75
CA PHE A 20 12.99 -6.06 -42.13
C PHE A 20 11.91 -5.96 -41.04
N MET A 21 12.25 -5.62 -39.79
CA MET A 21 11.26 -5.56 -38.71
C MET A 21 10.08 -4.62 -39.03
N SER A 22 10.38 -3.45 -39.60
CA SER A 22 9.36 -2.46 -39.94
C SER A 22 8.34 -2.98 -40.96
N ILE A 23 8.83 -3.75 -41.95
CA ILE A 23 8.04 -4.38 -43.00
C ILE A 23 7.19 -5.50 -42.41
N LEU A 24 7.78 -6.35 -41.56
CA LEU A 24 7.07 -7.43 -40.87
C LEU A 24 5.94 -6.88 -39.98
N HIS A 25 6.23 -5.86 -39.17
CA HIS A 25 5.23 -5.19 -38.34
C HIS A 25 4.09 -4.58 -39.16
N THR A 26 4.40 -3.96 -40.30
CA THR A 26 3.38 -3.37 -41.18
C THR A 26 2.51 -4.44 -41.81
N ARG A 27 3.11 -5.57 -42.21
CA ARG A 27 2.40 -6.70 -42.79
C ARG A 27 1.45 -7.36 -41.78
N VAL A 28 1.91 -7.62 -40.56
CA VAL A 28 1.09 -8.19 -39.48
C VAL A 28 -0.07 -7.27 -39.09
N LYS A 29 0.13 -5.95 -39.11
CA LYS A 29 -0.96 -4.98 -38.86
C LYS A 29 -2.04 -4.99 -39.94
N ARG A 30 -1.65 -5.21 -41.21
CA ARG A 30 -2.58 -5.23 -42.33
C ARG A 30 -3.36 -6.53 -42.39
N ASP A 31 -2.68 -7.65 -42.16
CA ASP A 31 -3.28 -8.98 -42.14
C ASP A 31 -2.70 -9.83 -40.99
N PRO A 32 -3.45 -10.01 -39.90
CA PRO A 32 -3.00 -10.81 -38.76
C PRO A 32 -2.82 -12.30 -39.08
N SER A 33 -3.47 -12.81 -40.13
CA SER A 33 -3.36 -14.22 -40.56
C SER A 33 -1.96 -14.55 -41.05
N CYS A 34 -1.20 -13.53 -41.50
CA CYS A 34 0.20 -13.68 -41.93
C CYS A 34 1.13 -14.20 -40.81
N VAL A 35 0.71 -14.17 -39.54
CA VAL A 35 1.49 -14.70 -38.41
C VAL A 35 1.80 -16.19 -38.58
N ILE A 36 0.89 -16.95 -39.20
CA ILE A 36 1.11 -18.38 -39.51
C ILE A 36 2.32 -18.55 -40.46
N LEU A 37 2.49 -17.62 -41.41
CA LEU A 37 3.60 -17.62 -42.36
C LEU A 37 4.92 -17.19 -41.72
N LEU A 38 4.88 -16.36 -40.66
CA LEU A 38 6.08 -15.97 -39.91
C LEU A 38 6.77 -17.19 -39.28
N ARG A 39 6.04 -18.26 -38.96
CA ARG A 39 6.64 -19.50 -38.48
C ARG A 39 7.65 -20.08 -39.46
N ALA A 40 7.34 -20.07 -40.77
CA ALA A 40 8.26 -20.55 -41.79
C ALA A 40 9.51 -19.67 -41.87
N LEU A 41 9.35 -18.36 -41.72
CA LEU A 41 10.47 -17.42 -41.63
C LEU A 41 11.34 -17.70 -40.39
N PHE A 42 10.73 -17.90 -39.22
CA PHE A 42 11.47 -18.16 -37.98
C PHE A 42 12.22 -19.50 -38.02
N LEU A 43 11.62 -20.54 -38.57
CA LEU A 43 12.32 -21.81 -38.83
C LEU A 43 13.50 -21.61 -39.77
N LYS A 44 13.37 -20.75 -40.79
CA LYS A 44 14.47 -20.45 -41.69
C LYS A 44 15.57 -19.61 -41.02
N LEU A 45 15.22 -18.71 -40.11
CA LEU A 45 16.20 -17.96 -39.31
C LEU A 45 17.01 -18.87 -38.39
N ALA A 46 16.44 -19.97 -37.90
CA ALA A 46 17.19 -20.94 -37.10
C ALA A 46 18.38 -21.53 -37.86
N SER A 47 18.29 -21.67 -39.20
CA SER A 47 19.40 -22.22 -40.00
C SER A 47 20.63 -21.30 -40.07
N ILE A 48 20.54 -20.05 -39.60
CA ILE A 48 21.70 -19.16 -39.48
C ILE A 48 22.76 -19.76 -38.54
N LEU A 49 22.34 -20.57 -37.56
CA LEU A 49 23.23 -21.13 -36.55
C LEU A 49 23.88 -22.45 -36.96
N ASP A 50 23.35 -23.15 -37.97
CA ASP A 50 23.76 -24.52 -38.30
C ASP A 50 25.23 -24.60 -38.75
N VAL A 51 25.64 -23.75 -39.70
CA VAL A 51 27.01 -23.77 -40.24
C VAL A 51 28.04 -23.31 -39.20
N PRO A 52 27.85 -22.17 -38.48
CA PRO A 52 28.78 -21.76 -37.44
C PRO A 52 28.91 -22.78 -36.30
N LEU A 53 27.81 -23.33 -35.79
CA LEU A 53 27.84 -24.30 -34.69
C LEU A 53 28.50 -25.61 -35.12
N THR A 54 28.26 -26.08 -36.35
CA THR A 54 28.91 -27.28 -36.90
C THR A 54 30.43 -27.09 -36.98
N ARG A 55 30.91 -25.90 -37.37
CA ARG A 55 32.36 -25.61 -37.40
C ARG A 55 32.97 -25.61 -36.01
N ILE A 56 32.33 -25.00 -35.02
CA ILE A 56 32.84 -24.98 -33.63
C ILE A 56 32.86 -26.41 -33.06
N TYR A 57 31.84 -27.21 -33.38
CA TYR A 57 31.77 -28.62 -32.99
C TYR A 57 32.90 -29.44 -33.63
N GLN A 58 33.18 -29.24 -34.93
CA GLN A 58 34.31 -29.88 -35.63
C GLN A 58 35.67 -29.50 -35.02
N CYS A 59 35.81 -28.26 -34.53
CA CYS A 59 36.99 -27.80 -33.80
C CYS A 59 37.09 -28.37 -32.37
N LYS A 60 36.12 -29.16 -31.90
CA LYS A 60 36.04 -29.72 -30.53
C LYS A 60 36.20 -28.67 -29.42
N SER A 61 35.72 -27.46 -29.64
CA SER A 61 35.73 -26.43 -28.60
C SER A 61 34.70 -26.76 -27.50
N SER A 62 35.02 -26.43 -26.24
CA SER A 62 34.09 -26.51 -25.11
C SER A 62 32.92 -25.52 -25.22
N ASP A 63 33.07 -24.48 -26.04
CA ASP A 63 32.17 -23.31 -26.00
C ASP A 63 30.94 -23.46 -26.90
N VAL A 64 30.80 -24.60 -27.59
CA VAL A 64 29.67 -24.89 -28.51
C VAL A 64 28.33 -24.62 -27.84
N ILE A 65 28.16 -25.09 -26.60
CA ILE A 65 26.89 -24.96 -25.86
C ILE A 65 26.63 -23.50 -25.50
N SER A 66 27.62 -22.79 -24.95
CA SER A 66 27.48 -21.38 -24.58
C SER A 66 27.20 -20.48 -25.78
N VAL A 67 27.83 -20.75 -26.92
CA VAL A 67 27.61 -20.00 -28.17
C VAL A 67 26.22 -20.30 -28.72
N ALA A 68 25.80 -21.57 -28.73
CA ALA A 68 24.46 -21.96 -29.15
C ALA A 68 23.37 -21.30 -28.29
N GLU A 69 23.55 -21.26 -26.96
CA GLU A 69 22.61 -20.61 -26.02
C GLU A 69 22.50 -19.11 -26.29
N TYR A 70 23.63 -18.41 -26.40
CA TYR A 70 23.64 -16.96 -26.62
C TYR A 70 22.95 -16.58 -27.93
N TYR A 71 23.35 -17.18 -29.06
CA TYR A 71 22.80 -16.82 -30.36
C TYR A 71 21.36 -17.32 -30.57
N SER A 72 20.99 -18.47 -29.99
CA SER A 72 19.58 -18.88 -29.95
C SER A 72 18.75 -17.87 -29.16
N GLY A 73 19.28 -17.34 -28.05
CA GLY A 73 18.65 -16.28 -27.26
C GLY A 73 18.38 -15.01 -28.07
N GLU A 74 19.36 -14.54 -28.84
CA GLU A 74 19.22 -13.36 -29.71
C GLU A 74 18.16 -13.57 -30.81
N ILE A 75 18.07 -14.76 -31.42
CA ILE A 75 17.01 -15.07 -32.39
C ILE A 75 15.64 -15.09 -31.71
N VAL A 76 15.53 -15.71 -30.54
CA VAL A 76 14.29 -15.72 -29.75
C VAL A 76 13.85 -14.30 -29.40
N ASP A 77 14.77 -13.43 -29.00
CA ASP A 77 14.47 -12.03 -28.70
C ASP A 77 14.06 -11.24 -29.94
N TYR A 78 14.67 -11.49 -31.10
CA TYR A 78 14.18 -10.94 -32.37
C TYR A 78 12.75 -11.39 -32.66
N VAL A 79 12.46 -12.69 -32.54
CA VAL A 79 11.14 -13.26 -32.78
C VAL A 79 10.10 -12.67 -31.82
N ARG A 80 10.44 -12.49 -30.54
CA ARG A 80 9.61 -11.78 -29.56
C ARG A 80 9.33 -10.34 -30.00
N ARG A 81 10.35 -9.57 -30.41
CA ARG A 81 10.18 -8.20 -30.93
C ARG A 81 9.26 -8.13 -32.17
N VAL A 82 9.32 -9.11 -33.06
CA VAL A 82 8.41 -9.19 -34.20
C VAL A 82 6.97 -9.44 -33.74
N MET A 83 6.77 -10.35 -32.77
CA MET A 83 5.45 -10.68 -32.23
C MET A 83 4.85 -9.60 -31.32
N GLU A 84 5.66 -8.75 -30.68
CA GLU A 84 5.20 -7.65 -29.80
C GLU A 84 4.21 -6.68 -30.48
N ILE A 85 4.19 -6.63 -31.81
CA ILE A 85 3.24 -5.78 -32.54
C ILE A 85 1.78 -6.18 -32.35
N ILE A 86 1.54 -7.45 -32.04
CA ILE A 86 0.20 -8.03 -31.88
C ILE A 86 -0.44 -7.58 -30.57
N PRO A 87 0.17 -7.80 -29.39
CA PRO A 87 -0.36 -7.26 -28.14
C PRO A 87 -0.48 -5.73 -28.17
N GLN A 88 0.46 -5.00 -28.81
CA GLN A 88 0.33 -3.55 -29.02
C GLN A 88 -0.95 -3.18 -29.78
N SER A 89 -1.29 -3.95 -30.82
CA SER A 89 -2.46 -3.72 -31.67
C SER A 89 -3.75 -4.09 -30.94
N VAL A 90 -3.76 -5.20 -30.19
CA VAL A 90 -4.87 -5.60 -29.31
C VAL A 90 -5.16 -4.52 -28.28
N PHE A 91 -4.15 -3.99 -27.58
CA PHE A 91 -4.34 -2.91 -26.61
C PHE A 91 -4.83 -1.60 -27.23
N ARG A 92 -4.45 -1.31 -28.48
CA ARG A 92 -4.96 -0.14 -29.20
C ARG A 92 -6.47 -0.26 -29.47
N ILE A 93 -6.92 -1.45 -29.85
CA ILE A 93 -8.35 -1.74 -30.07
C ILE A 93 -9.07 -1.72 -28.71
N LEU A 94 -8.46 -2.28 -27.66
CA LEU A 94 -8.99 -2.27 -26.30
C LEU A 94 -9.23 -0.85 -25.79
N ALA A 95 -8.32 0.10 -26.07
CA ALA A 95 -8.53 1.51 -25.74
C ALA A 95 -9.80 2.08 -26.39
N GLY A 96 -10.08 1.70 -27.64
CA GLY A 96 -11.31 2.04 -28.34
C GLY A 96 -12.54 1.39 -27.71
N ILE A 97 -12.44 0.12 -27.29
CA ILE A 97 -13.50 -0.60 -26.58
C ILE A 97 -13.83 0.08 -25.25
N ILE A 98 -12.81 0.43 -24.46
CA ILE A 98 -12.96 1.14 -23.18
C ILE A 98 -13.73 2.44 -23.38
N LYS A 99 -13.33 3.24 -24.38
CA LYS A 99 -13.98 4.52 -24.68
C LYS A 99 -15.44 4.32 -25.12
N LEU A 100 -15.71 3.32 -25.97
CA LEU A 100 -17.08 2.98 -26.38
C LEU A 100 -17.95 2.53 -25.21
N GLN A 101 -17.41 1.69 -24.32
CA GLN A 101 -18.12 1.18 -23.15
C GLN A 101 -18.41 2.27 -22.11
N THR A 102 -17.48 3.21 -21.91
CA THR A 102 -17.58 4.21 -20.85
C THR A 102 -18.37 5.45 -21.29
N ASP A 103 -18.13 5.96 -22.50
CA ASP A 103 -18.67 7.25 -22.94
C ASP A 103 -19.97 7.12 -23.75
N HIS A 104 -20.14 6.01 -24.49
CA HIS A 104 -21.16 5.90 -25.53
C HIS A 104 -22.26 4.88 -25.22
N MET A 105 -21.94 3.77 -24.55
CA MET A 105 -22.94 2.76 -24.19
C MET A 105 -23.63 3.09 -22.87
N LYS A 106 -24.97 3.00 -22.89
CA LYS A 106 -25.80 3.21 -21.70
C LYS A 106 -26.15 1.85 -21.10
N VAL A 107 -26.12 1.78 -19.77
CA VAL A 107 -26.54 0.57 -19.06
C VAL A 107 -28.02 0.31 -19.36
N ILE A 108 -28.33 -0.94 -19.71
CA ILE A 108 -29.71 -1.37 -19.95
C ILE A 108 -30.40 -1.52 -18.59
N PRO A 109 -31.55 -0.87 -18.35
CA PRO A 109 -32.27 -1.04 -17.10
C PRO A 109 -32.93 -2.42 -17.05
N VAL A 110 -33.13 -2.92 -15.82
CA VAL A 110 -33.67 -4.27 -15.56
C VAL A 110 -35.11 -4.44 -16.09
N LYS A 111 -35.86 -3.34 -16.21
CA LYS A 111 -37.21 -3.31 -16.79
C LYS A 111 -37.28 -2.22 -17.86
N ILE A 112 -37.79 -2.57 -19.04
CA ILE A 112 -37.92 -1.67 -20.19
C ILE A 112 -39.32 -1.85 -20.79
N GLU A 113 -39.97 -0.75 -21.16
CA GLU A 113 -41.17 -0.78 -21.98
C GLU A 113 -40.84 -1.26 -23.39
N ALA A 114 -41.64 -2.19 -23.94
CA ALA A 114 -41.37 -2.83 -25.23
C ALA A 114 -41.11 -1.82 -26.38
N ASN A 115 -41.78 -0.67 -26.36
CA ASN A 115 -41.64 0.38 -27.37
C ASN A 115 -40.25 1.06 -27.35
N LEU A 116 -39.58 1.09 -26.19
CA LEU A 116 -38.27 1.71 -26.01
C LEU A 116 -37.11 0.73 -26.22
N LEU A 117 -37.41 -0.56 -26.46
CA LEU A 117 -36.40 -1.61 -26.63
C LEU A 117 -35.38 -1.27 -27.73
N LYS A 118 -35.82 -0.74 -28.86
CA LYS A 118 -34.94 -0.40 -30.00
C LYS A 118 -33.98 0.75 -29.67
N ASN A 119 -34.41 1.70 -28.83
CA ASN A 119 -33.59 2.81 -28.37
C ASN A 119 -32.55 2.33 -27.34
N HIS A 120 -32.95 1.44 -26.43
CA HIS A 120 -32.05 0.83 -25.45
C HIS A 120 -31.11 -0.24 -26.05
N ALA A 121 -31.44 -0.81 -27.21
CA ALA A 121 -30.60 -1.79 -27.89
C ALA A 121 -29.28 -1.20 -28.41
N GLN A 122 -29.23 0.11 -28.71
CA GLN A 122 -28.01 0.82 -29.15
C GLN A 122 -27.25 0.07 -30.27
N LEU A 123 -27.97 -0.35 -31.32
CA LEU A 123 -27.45 -1.25 -32.35
C LEU A 123 -26.17 -0.75 -33.04
N SER A 124 -26.05 0.57 -33.27
CA SER A 124 -24.86 1.17 -33.89
C SER A 124 -23.60 0.97 -33.05
N GLU A 125 -23.67 1.25 -31.75
CA GLU A 125 -22.54 1.13 -30.84
C GLU A 125 -22.19 -0.33 -30.58
N ARG A 126 -23.19 -1.20 -30.48
CA ARG A 126 -22.95 -2.66 -30.38
C ARG A 126 -22.30 -3.23 -31.63
N TYR A 127 -22.66 -2.74 -32.82
CA TYR A 127 -22.00 -3.15 -34.05
C TYR A 127 -20.52 -2.73 -34.06
N ARG A 128 -20.20 -1.50 -33.61
CA ARG A 128 -18.81 -1.04 -33.45
C ARG A 128 -18.04 -1.89 -32.45
N LEU A 129 -18.66 -2.23 -31.31
CA LEU A 129 -18.08 -3.12 -30.30
C LEU A 129 -17.80 -4.51 -30.88
N ALA A 130 -18.77 -5.11 -31.58
CA ALA A 130 -18.63 -6.42 -32.21
C ALA A 130 -17.52 -6.42 -33.28
N ARG A 131 -17.41 -5.35 -34.07
CA ARG A 131 -16.33 -5.18 -35.05
C ARG A 131 -14.96 -5.12 -34.38
N ALA A 132 -14.81 -4.30 -33.34
CA ALA A 132 -13.55 -4.22 -32.58
C ALA A 132 -13.18 -5.57 -31.94
N THR A 133 -14.17 -6.28 -31.40
CA THR A 133 -13.99 -7.59 -30.77
C THR A 133 -13.57 -8.66 -31.80
N ASN A 134 -14.17 -8.63 -32.99
CA ASN A 134 -13.78 -9.51 -34.10
C ASN A 134 -12.34 -9.24 -34.55
N GLU A 135 -11.91 -7.98 -34.60
CA GLU A 135 -10.52 -7.63 -34.90
C GLU A 135 -9.54 -8.19 -33.86
N VAL A 136 -9.84 -8.07 -32.55
CA VAL A 136 -9.04 -8.69 -31.47
C VAL A 136 -8.97 -10.21 -31.63
N SER A 137 -10.10 -10.85 -31.98
CA SER A 137 -10.16 -12.29 -32.18
C SER A 137 -9.25 -12.73 -33.34
N LYS A 138 -9.25 -12.01 -34.47
CA LYS A 138 -8.37 -12.29 -35.62
C LYS A 138 -6.88 -12.23 -35.27
N TYR A 139 -6.48 -11.22 -34.49
CA TYR A 139 -5.09 -11.10 -34.02
C TYR A 139 -4.69 -12.27 -33.12
N THR A 140 -5.60 -12.71 -32.25
CA THR A 140 -5.35 -13.79 -31.32
C THR A 140 -5.32 -15.14 -32.03
N GLU A 141 -6.29 -15.41 -32.92
CA GLU A 141 -6.35 -16.63 -33.72
C GLU A 141 -5.08 -16.84 -34.54
N GLY A 142 -4.55 -15.78 -35.16
CA GLY A 142 -3.30 -15.83 -35.93
C GLY A 142 -2.09 -16.29 -35.10
N ILE A 143 -1.97 -15.85 -33.84
CA ILE A 143 -0.92 -16.32 -32.92
C ILE A 143 -1.20 -17.74 -32.44
N LEU A 144 -2.44 -18.02 -32.01
CA LEU A 144 -2.79 -19.31 -31.42
C LEU A 144 -2.72 -20.46 -32.43
N ALA A 145 -2.90 -20.16 -33.72
CA ALA A 145 -2.70 -21.10 -34.81
C ALA A 145 -1.21 -21.45 -35.05
N MET A 146 -0.29 -20.61 -34.56
CA MET A 146 1.13 -20.87 -34.67
C MET A 146 1.53 -22.00 -33.71
N LYS A 147 2.12 -23.07 -34.26
CA LYS A 147 2.68 -24.16 -33.46
C LYS A 147 3.99 -23.73 -32.78
N LYS A 148 4.33 -24.39 -31.68
CA LYS A 148 5.64 -24.24 -31.05
C LYS A 148 6.77 -24.45 -32.06
N THR A 149 7.81 -23.65 -31.90
CA THR A 149 8.90 -23.56 -32.90
C THR A 149 10.23 -23.66 -32.19
N LEU A 150 11.05 -24.62 -32.60
CA LEU A 150 12.42 -24.75 -32.12
C LEU A 150 13.31 -23.78 -32.92
N LEU A 151 14.00 -22.90 -32.21
CA LEU A 151 14.93 -21.91 -32.74
C LEU A 151 16.32 -22.20 -32.15
N GLY A 152 17.16 -22.87 -32.94
CA GLY A 152 18.42 -23.43 -32.45
C GLY A 152 18.15 -24.48 -31.37
N ILE A 153 18.53 -24.16 -30.13
CA ILE A 153 18.30 -25.04 -28.97
C ILE A 153 17.14 -24.60 -28.06
N LEU A 154 16.49 -23.46 -28.36
CA LEU A 154 15.40 -22.91 -27.55
C LEU A 154 14.05 -23.08 -28.24
N GLU A 155 13.04 -23.54 -27.51
CA GLU A 155 11.67 -23.63 -28.02
C GLU A 155 10.87 -22.37 -27.67
N VAL A 156 10.20 -21.78 -28.66
CA VAL A 156 9.31 -20.63 -28.48
C VAL A 156 7.86 -21.08 -28.54
N ASP A 157 7.13 -20.81 -27.47
CA ASP A 157 5.68 -20.98 -27.38
C ASP A 157 4.96 -19.65 -27.68
N PRO A 158 4.21 -19.55 -28.81
CA PRO A 158 3.47 -18.34 -29.17
C PRO A 158 2.45 -17.89 -28.12
N ARG A 159 1.87 -18.82 -27.34
CA ARG A 159 0.92 -18.48 -26.27
C ARG A 159 1.61 -17.72 -25.15
N GLN A 160 2.79 -18.17 -24.73
CA GLN A 160 3.56 -17.50 -23.70
C GLN A 160 4.03 -16.13 -24.16
N VAL A 161 4.43 -15.99 -25.43
CA VAL A 161 4.84 -14.69 -25.99
C VAL A 161 3.67 -13.70 -26.04
N LEU A 162 2.46 -14.17 -26.38
CA LEU A 162 1.25 -13.34 -26.32
C LEU A 162 0.94 -12.92 -24.88
N GLU A 163 0.94 -13.85 -23.93
CA GLU A 163 0.68 -13.54 -22.52
C GLU A 163 1.70 -12.54 -21.97
N GLU A 164 2.99 -12.77 -22.20
CA GLU A 164 4.07 -11.88 -21.78
C GLU A 164 3.93 -10.50 -22.44
N GLY A 165 3.62 -10.46 -23.73
CA GLY A 165 3.41 -9.21 -24.45
C GLY A 165 2.18 -8.43 -23.99
N LEU A 166 1.08 -9.11 -23.65
CA LEU A 166 -0.11 -8.46 -23.07
C LEU A 166 0.17 -7.95 -21.66
N ARG A 167 0.84 -8.73 -20.81
CA ARG A 167 1.30 -8.27 -19.48
C ARG A 167 2.24 -7.08 -19.59
N LYS A 168 3.16 -7.12 -20.57
CA LYS A 168 4.07 -6.03 -20.87
C LYS A 168 3.29 -4.77 -21.21
N GLU A 169 2.39 -4.81 -22.19
CA GLU A 169 1.57 -3.66 -22.57
C GLU A 169 0.66 -3.14 -21.44
N LEU A 170 0.21 -4.01 -20.53
CA LEU A 170 -0.56 -3.63 -19.34
C LEU A 170 0.25 -2.74 -18.37
N VAL A 171 1.51 -3.11 -18.13
CA VAL A 171 2.42 -2.48 -17.16
C VAL A 171 3.23 -1.34 -17.79
N TYR A 172 3.71 -1.57 -19.01
CA TYR A 172 4.68 -0.78 -19.75
C TYR A 172 4.38 -0.77 -21.25
N ARG A 173 4.11 0.41 -21.81
CA ARG A 173 4.28 0.61 -23.26
C ARG A 173 5.70 1.03 -23.58
N VAL A 174 6.33 0.30 -24.49
CA VAL A 174 7.72 0.48 -24.97
C VAL A 174 7.90 1.73 -25.83
N ARG A 175 6.84 2.45 -26.24
CA ARG A 175 6.98 3.66 -27.06
C ARG A 175 6.66 4.97 -26.33
N PRO A 176 7.49 6.03 -26.50
CA PRO A 176 7.33 7.31 -25.80
C PRO A 176 6.01 8.05 -26.10
N MET A 177 5.27 7.67 -27.14
CA MET A 177 4.21 8.51 -27.71
C MET A 177 2.76 8.09 -27.42
N SER A 178 2.49 7.05 -26.62
CA SER A 178 1.09 6.70 -26.31
C SER A 178 0.94 5.79 -25.09
N LEU A 179 0.17 6.26 -24.10
CA LEU A 179 -0.45 5.58 -22.94
C LEU A 179 0.22 4.28 -22.40
N SER A 180 0.89 4.39 -21.25
CA SER A 180 0.87 3.31 -20.26
C SER A 180 -0.52 3.32 -19.63
N PHE A 181 -1.14 2.15 -19.43
CA PHE A 181 -2.52 2.09 -18.95
C PHE A 181 -2.58 2.25 -17.43
N VAL A 182 -1.87 1.42 -16.67
CA VAL A 182 -2.01 1.41 -15.21
C VAL A 182 -1.06 2.41 -14.54
N SER A 183 0.24 2.25 -14.74
CA SER A 183 1.26 3.06 -14.03
C SER A 183 1.20 4.55 -14.40
N ARG A 184 0.86 4.90 -15.66
CA ARG A 184 0.60 6.29 -16.07
C ARG A 184 -0.76 6.81 -15.60
N ALA A 185 -1.84 6.01 -15.60
CA ALA A 185 -3.11 6.47 -15.03
C ALA A 185 -2.92 6.89 -13.56
N TYR A 186 -2.17 6.09 -12.79
CA TYR A 186 -1.77 6.48 -11.44
C TYR A 186 -0.86 7.72 -11.41
N HIS A 187 0.08 7.86 -12.34
CA HIS A 187 0.99 9.00 -12.36
C HIS A 187 0.29 10.33 -12.74
N ASP A 188 -0.58 10.28 -13.74
CA ASP A 188 -1.23 11.43 -14.37
C ASP A 188 -2.46 11.89 -13.58
N ILE A 189 -3.27 10.94 -13.07
CA ILE A 189 -4.51 11.26 -12.34
C ILE A 189 -4.20 11.65 -10.88
N LEU A 190 -3.24 10.99 -10.22
CA LEU A 190 -2.86 11.33 -8.84
C LEU A 190 -1.91 12.55 -8.78
N GLN A 191 -2.28 13.63 -9.46
CA GLN A 191 -1.63 14.93 -9.33
C GLN A 191 -2.49 15.80 -8.43
N PHE A 192 -1.96 16.14 -7.26
CA PHE A 192 -2.66 16.94 -6.27
C PHE A 192 -2.13 18.38 -6.28
N PRO A 193 -3.00 19.37 -5.99
CA PRO A 193 -2.54 20.70 -5.64
C PRO A 193 -1.67 20.67 -4.37
N PRO A 194 -0.91 21.74 -4.07
CA PRO A 194 -0.08 21.79 -2.86
C PRO A 194 -0.87 21.48 -1.59
N ALA A 195 -0.20 20.82 -0.63
CA ALA A 195 -0.81 20.25 0.58
C ALA A 195 -1.59 21.28 1.44
N GLU A 196 -1.26 22.57 1.31
CA GLU A 196 -1.90 23.67 2.06
C GLU A 196 -3.28 24.07 1.51
N SER A 197 -3.58 23.78 0.24
CA SER A 197 -4.86 24.14 -0.41
C SER A 197 -5.75 22.93 -0.73
N THR A 198 -5.28 21.71 -0.46
CA THR A 198 -5.97 20.50 -0.88
C THR A 198 -7.19 20.24 0.00
N THR A 199 -8.38 20.23 -0.60
CA THR A 199 -9.63 19.94 0.13
C THR A 199 -10.00 18.46 0.01
N ALA A 200 -10.59 17.87 1.07
CA ALA A 200 -11.06 16.47 1.06
C ALA A 200 -11.99 16.12 -0.12
N LYS A 201 -12.79 17.09 -0.58
CA LYS A 201 -13.69 16.94 -1.74
C LYS A 201 -12.93 16.79 -3.06
N GLU A 202 -11.85 17.53 -3.25
CA GLU A 202 -11.01 17.46 -4.45
C GLU A 202 -10.27 16.13 -4.52
N CYS A 203 -9.70 15.68 -3.40
CA CYS A 203 -9.12 14.34 -3.28
C CYS A 203 -10.13 13.25 -3.65
N THR A 204 -11.36 13.35 -3.13
CA THR A 204 -12.41 12.37 -3.39
C THR A 204 -12.79 12.34 -4.88
N ALA A 205 -12.88 13.50 -5.53
CA ALA A 205 -13.16 13.57 -6.97
C ALA A 205 -12.05 12.90 -7.81
N ILE A 206 -10.78 13.17 -7.49
CA ILE A 206 -9.63 12.55 -8.15
C ILE A 206 -9.67 11.01 -7.98
N PHE A 207 -9.98 10.52 -6.78
CA PHE A 207 -10.12 9.09 -6.55
C PHE A 207 -11.30 8.46 -7.30
N GLN A 208 -12.42 9.18 -7.44
CA GLN A 208 -13.55 8.71 -8.25
C GLN A 208 -13.18 8.59 -9.73
N THR A 209 -12.46 9.57 -10.29
CA THR A 209 -11.97 9.51 -11.67
C THR A 209 -11.03 8.32 -11.88
N LEU A 210 -10.10 8.11 -10.95
CA LEU A 210 -9.18 6.98 -10.98
C LEU A 210 -9.91 5.63 -10.88
N ALA A 211 -10.84 5.50 -9.92
CA ALA A 211 -11.65 4.30 -9.74
C ALA A 211 -12.47 3.98 -10.99
N GLY A 212 -13.12 4.97 -11.60
CA GLY A 212 -13.86 4.79 -12.85
C GLY A 212 -12.97 4.32 -14.01
N THR A 213 -11.78 4.91 -14.15
CA THR A 213 -10.81 4.53 -15.19
C THR A 213 -10.32 3.10 -15.02
N LEU A 214 -9.94 2.70 -13.80
CA LEU A 214 -9.45 1.35 -13.52
C LEU A 214 -10.56 0.30 -13.61
N GLN A 215 -11.78 0.65 -13.20
CA GLN A 215 -12.93 -0.24 -13.36
C GLN A 215 -13.25 -0.48 -14.83
N ALA A 216 -13.16 0.55 -15.68
CA ALA A 216 -13.34 0.41 -17.12
C ALA A 216 -12.27 -0.51 -17.74
N TYR A 217 -11.02 -0.41 -17.28
CA TYR A 217 -9.95 -1.32 -17.69
C TYR A 217 -10.23 -2.76 -17.26
N ARG A 218 -10.54 -2.98 -15.99
CA ARG A 218 -10.89 -4.31 -15.46
C ARG A 218 -12.02 -4.95 -16.26
N LEU A 219 -13.11 -4.23 -16.49
CA LEU A 219 -14.28 -4.72 -17.24
C LEU A 219 -13.91 -5.06 -18.69
N SER A 220 -13.06 -4.24 -19.32
CA SER A 220 -12.60 -4.50 -20.68
C SER A 220 -11.72 -5.74 -20.77
N PHE A 221 -10.86 -6.01 -19.77
CA PHE A 221 -10.06 -7.24 -19.68
C PHE A 221 -10.92 -8.48 -19.44
N GLU A 222 -11.94 -8.35 -18.60
CA GLU A 222 -12.93 -9.41 -18.38
C GLU A 222 -13.71 -9.70 -19.67
N TYR A 223 -14.07 -8.67 -20.43
CA TYR A 223 -14.78 -8.81 -21.69
C TYR A 223 -13.94 -9.50 -22.79
N ILE A 224 -12.65 -9.15 -22.94
CA ILE A 224 -11.82 -9.73 -24.00
C ILE A 224 -11.28 -11.14 -23.70
N GLN A 225 -11.37 -11.60 -22.43
CA GLN A 225 -10.69 -12.82 -21.99
C GLN A 225 -11.05 -14.05 -22.85
N ASP A 226 -12.34 -14.18 -23.20
CA ASP A 226 -12.85 -15.31 -23.95
C ASP A 226 -12.39 -15.28 -25.42
N TYR A 227 -12.21 -14.08 -25.98
CA TYR A 227 -11.77 -13.88 -27.36
C TYR A 227 -10.25 -14.04 -27.53
N VAL A 228 -9.50 -13.80 -26.45
CA VAL A 228 -8.04 -13.94 -26.43
C VAL A 228 -7.62 -15.35 -25.99
N GLY A 229 -8.49 -16.09 -25.30
CA GLY A 229 -8.18 -17.42 -24.78
C GLY A 229 -7.14 -17.39 -23.65
N ILE A 230 -7.10 -16.28 -22.89
CA ILE A 230 -6.19 -16.04 -21.76
C ILE A 230 -7.02 -15.53 -20.59
N TYR A 231 -6.66 -15.91 -19.36
CA TYR A 231 -7.30 -15.44 -18.13
C TYR A 231 -7.02 -13.95 -17.85
N GLY A 232 -7.73 -13.06 -18.55
CA GLY A 232 -7.55 -11.61 -18.50
C GLY A 232 -7.72 -11.02 -17.09
N LEU A 233 -8.74 -11.45 -16.35
CA LEU A 233 -8.97 -10.96 -14.98
C LEU A 233 -7.86 -11.36 -14.00
N ARG A 234 -7.34 -12.59 -14.14
CA ARG A 234 -6.21 -13.06 -13.34
C ARG A 234 -4.95 -12.23 -13.62
N MET A 235 -4.66 -12.03 -14.91
CA MET A 235 -3.53 -11.20 -15.36
C MET A 235 -3.64 -9.77 -14.82
N TRP A 236 -4.83 -9.18 -14.86
CA TRP A 236 -5.10 -7.87 -14.28
C TRP A 236 -4.74 -7.80 -12.79
N HIS A 237 -5.21 -8.76 -11.98
CA HIS A 237 -4.94 -8.78 -10.55
C HIS A 237 -3.46 -9.03 -10.21
N GLU A 238 -2.78 -9.93 -10.93
CA GLU A 238 -1.35 -10.21 -10.75
C GLU A 238 -0.49 -8.99 -11.06
N GLU A 239 -0.72 -8.33 -12.20
CA GLU A 239 0.08 -7.18 -12.62
C GLU A 239 -0.23 -5.93 -11.80
N LEU A 240 -1.50 -5.69 -11.44
CA LEU A 240 -1.87 -4.59 -10.56
C LEU A 240 -1.22 -4.76 -9.17
N SER A 241 -1.26 -5.97 -8.61
CA SER A 241 -0.56 -6.33 -7.37
C SER A 241 0.93 -6.05 -7.46
N ARG A 242 1.56 -6.44 -8.57
CA ARG A 242 3.00 -6.26 -8.79
C ARG A 242 3.38 -4.78 -8.86
N VAL A 243 2.62 -3.98 -9.60
CA VAL A 243 2.84 -2.52 -9.74
C VAL A 243 2.68 -1.82 -8.39
N ILE A 244 1.61 -2.11 -7.64
CA ILE A 244 1.37 -1.48 -6.34
C ILE A 244 2.49 -1.84 -5.36
N ASN A 245 2.81 -3.12 -5.20
CA ASN A 245 3.81 -3.57 -4.23
C ASN A 245 5.21 -3.03 -4.53
N TYR A 246 5.61 -2.97 -5.80
CA TYR A 246 6.88 -2.35 -6.21
C TYR A 246 6.96 -0.87 -5.83
N ASN A 247 5.88 -0.10 -6.07
CA ASN A 247 5.85 1.32 -5.73
C ASN A 247 5.79 1.54 -4.21
N VAL A 248 5.07 0.70 -3.47
CA VAL A 248 5.10 0.73 -1.99
C VAL A 248 6.50 0.45 -1.46
N GLU A 249 7.21 -0.55 -2.00
CA GLU A 249 8.59 -0.87 -1.62
C GLU A 249 9.54 0.29 -1.92
N ALA A 250 9.42 0.90 -3.10
CA ALA A 250 10.21 2.05 -3.50
C ALA A 250 10.00 3.27 -2.57
N GLU A 251 8.78 3.50 -2.09
CA GLU A 251 8.49 4.60 -1.14
C GLU A 251 8.97 4.26 0.27
N CYS A 252 8.84 2.99 0.69
CA CYS A 252 9.34 2.50 1.99
C CYS A 252 10.88 2.59 2.11
N ASN A 253 11.61 2.56 0.99
CA ASN A 253 13.08 2.75 0.98
C ASN A 253 13.53 4.08 1.59
N ARG A 254 12.66 5.10 1.69
CA ARG A 254 12.95 6.35 2.42
C ARG A 254 13.20 6.11 3.92
N TYR A 255 12.55 5.11 4.49
CA TYR A 255 12.59 4.83 5.93
C TYR A 255 13.57 3.71 6.29
N LEU A 256 14.01 2.91 5.32
CA LEU A 256 14.89 1.77 5.52
C LEU A 256 16.37 2.18 5.55
N LYS A 257 17.15 1.56 6.44
CA LYS A 257 18.63 1.70 6.45
C LYS A 257 19.28 0.98 5.26
N LYS A 258 18.82 -0.24 4.97
CA LYS A 258 19.25 -1.03 3.80
C LYS A 258 18.20 -0.89 2.70
N LYS A 259 18.53 -0.14 1.66
CA LYS A 259 17.62 0.12 0.53
C LYS A 259 17.52 -1.12 -0.37
N VAL A 260 16.31 -1.41 -0.84
CA VAL A 260 16.05 -2.42 -1.85
C VAL A 260 16.13 -1.75 -3.22
N TYR A 261 17.12 -2.15 -4.01
CA TYR A 261 17.30 -1.66 -5.38
C TYR A 261 16.58 -2.57 -6.38
N ASP A 262 16.35 -2.08 -7.59
CA ASP A 262 15.56 -2.76 -8.64
C ASP A 262 16.02 -4.18 -8.94
N ARG A 263 17.34 -4.42 -8.93
CA ARG A 263 17.91 -5.75 -9.17
C ARG A 263 17.60 -6.78 -8.09
N THR A 264 17.28 -6.29 -6.89
CA THR A 264 16.97 -7.10 -5.69
C THR A 264 15.47 -7.13 -5.37
N SER A 265 14.65 -6.33 -6.05
CA SER A 265 13.21 -6.29 -5.82
C SER A 265 12.55 -7.54 -6.39
N GLN A 266 11.70 -8.19 -5.60
CA GLN A 266 10.96 -9.39 -6.02
C GLN A 266 9.89 -9.08 -7.06
N PHE A 267 9.46 -7.82 -7.14
CA PHE A 267 8.39 -7.36 -8.03
C PHE A 267 8.92 -6.90 -9.39
N GLN A 268 10.23 -6.70 -9.52
CA GLN A 268 10.84 -6.28 -10.77
C GLN A 268 11.22 -7.48 -11.63
N SER A 269 10.73 -7.51 -12.87
CA SER A 269 11.08 -8.55 -13.84
C SER A 269 11.97 -7.98 -14.94
N ARG A 270 12.93 -8.77 -15.42
CA ARG A 270 13.76 -8.42 -16.60
C ARG A 270 12.93 -8.38 -17.88
N ALA A 271 11.97 -9.30 -18.00
CA ALA A 271 11.06 -9.42 -19.14
C ALA A 271 10.04 -8.26 -19.18
N ILE A 272 9.49 -7.93 -18.01
CA ILE A 272 8.44 -6.90 -17.87
C ILE A 272 8.84 -5.93 -16.76
N PRO A 273 9.67 -4.92 -17.07
CA PRO A 273 10.10 -3.93 -16.09
C PRO A 273 8.96 -2.94 -15.78
N ILE A 274 8.80 -2.62 -14.50
CA ILE A 274 7.90 -1.56 -14.04
C ILE A 274 8.60 -0.21 -14.22
N PRO A 275 7.99 0.74 -14.95
CA PRO A 275 8.60 2.05 -15.19
C PRO A 275 8.66 2.88 -13.90
N ARG A 276 9.74 3.66 -13.75
CA ARG A 276 9.83 4.73 -12.76
C ARG A 276 9.50 6.05 -13.43
N PHE A 277 8.56 6.79 -12.87
CA PHE A 277 8.25 8.16 -13.30
C PHE A 277 8.98 9.15 -12.40
N SER A 278 9.49 10.22 -13.00
CA SER A 278 10.02 11.35 -12.22
C SER A 278 8.89 12.03 -11.46
N PRO A 279 9.11 12.48 -10.22
CA PRO A 279 8.10 13.21 -9.46
C PRO A 279 7.73 14.53 -10.18
N PRO A 280 6.45 14.92 -10.19
CA PRO A 280 6.02 16.19 -10.78
C PRO A 280 6.58 17.38 -9.99
N PRO A 281 6.75 18.56 -10.63
CA PRO A 281 7.34 19.75 -9.99
C PRO A 281 6.55 20.25 -8.76
N ASN A 282 5.25 19.94 -8.68
CA ASN A 282 4.37 20.40 -7.60
C ASN A 282 4.51 19.61 -6.29
N ASP A 283 5.12 18.42 -6.29
CA ASP A 283 5.38 17.64 -5.07
C ASP A 283 6.73 16.90 -5.15
N PRO A 284 7.83 17.55 -4.73
CA PRO A 284 9.15 16.92 -4.68
C PRO A 284 9.32 15.96 -3.49
N SER A 285 8.34 15.88 -2.58
CA SER A 285 8.47 15.11 -1.33
C SER A 285 8.15 13.62 -1.49
N SER A 286 7.31 13.30 -2.48
CA SER A 286 6.88 11.93 -2.82
C SER A 286 7.79 11.35 -3.91
N ILE A 287 8.26 10.10 -3.76
CA ILE A 287 9.09 9.46 -4.79
C ILE A 287 8.21 8.95 -5.94
N ASN A 288 7.02 8.44 -5.62
CA ASN A 288 6.07 7.94 -6.60
C ASN A 288 4.61 8.29 -6.27
N PHE A 289 3.67 7.72 -7.03
CA PHE A 289 2.23 7.99 -6.84
C PHE A 289 1.67 7.48 -5.51
N MET A 290 2.27 6.44 -4.90
CA MET A 290 1.85 5.94 -3.58
C MET A 290 2.21 6.92 -2.46
N GLY A 291 3.33 7.65 -2.58
CA GLY A 291 3.66 8.77 -1.68
C GLY A 291 2.60 9.86 -1.73
N ARG A 292 2.24 10.30 -2.94
CA ARG A 292 1.17 11.30 -3.17
C ARG A 292 -0.18 10.84 -2.63
N TYR A 293 -0.50 9.57 -2.87
CA TYR A 293 -1.71 8.96 -2.33
C TYR A 293 -1.74 9.00 -0.80
N GLY A 294 -0.63 8.63 -0.14
CA GLY A 294 -0.48 8.70 1.31
C GLY A 294 -0.73 10.09 1.89
N CYS A 295 -0.19 11.14 1.27
CA CYS A 295 -0.44 12.53 1.67
C CYS A 295 -1.93 12.90 1.62
N CYS A 296 -2.65 12.50 0.58
CA CYS A 296 -4.08 12.80 0.46
C CYS A 296 -4.96 11.97 1.39
N VAL A 297 -4.53 10.75 1.77
CA VAL A 297 -5.21 9.95 2.80
C VAL A 297 -5.24 10.71 4.14
N GLU A 298 -4.21 11.51 4.46
CA GLU A 298 -4.19 12.33 5.68
C GLU A 298 -5.28 13.41 5.71
N VAL A 299 -5.81 13.78 4.55
CA VAL A 299 -6.86 14.80 4.38
C VAL A 299 -8.24 14.16 4.18
N ALA A 300 -8.31 12.85 4.01
CA ALA A 300 -9.51 12.12 3.63
C ALA A 300 -10.41 11.75 4.83
N GLY A 301 -11.73 11.95 4.69
CA GLY A 301 -12.74 11.54 5.67
C GLY A 301 -13.22 10.09 5.48
N LEU A 302 -14.06 9.58 6.39
CA LEU A 302 -14.54 8.18 6.39
C LEU A 302 -15.22 7.78 5.07
N SER A 303 -16.02 8.66 4.47
CA SER A 303 -16.69 8.43 3.17
C SER A 303 -15.72 8.33 1.99
N THR A 304 -14.53 8.92 2.12
CA THR A 304 -13.50 8.87 1.09
C THR A 304 -12.80 7.51 1.09
N PHE A 305 -12.76 6.77 2.21
CA PHE A 305 -12.10 5.46 2.29
C PHE A 305 -12.75 4.38 1.41
N ALA A 306 -14.07 4.42 1.20
CA ALA A 306 -14.75 3.51 0.28
C ALA A 306 -14.36 3.76 -1.18
N VAL A 307 -14.32 5.03 -1.61
CA VAL A 307 -13.84 5.42 -2.94
C VAL A 307 -12.35 5.09 -3.11
N LEU A 308 -11.59 5.30 -2.05
CA LEU A 308 -10.17 5.02 -1.96
C LEU A 308 -9.91 3.51 -2.14
N HIS A 309 -10.71 2.65 -1.50
CA HIS A 309 -10.70 1.20 -1.73
C HIS A 309 -11.02 0.85 -3.18
N GLN A 310 -12.03 1.47 -3.80
CA GLN A 310 -12.36 1.25 -5.22
C GLN A 310 -11.24 1.70 -6.19
N SER A 311 -10.48 2.73 -5.81
CA SER A 311 -9.44 3.31 -6.68
C SER A 311 -8.14 2.52 -6.72
N ILE A 312 -7.76 1.83 -5.64
CA ILE A 312 -6.46 1.14 -5.54
C ILE A 312 -6.60 -0.36 -5.25
N GLY A 313 -7.76 -0.77 -4.73
CA GLY A 313 -8.04 -2.13 -4.30
C GLY A 313 -7.41 -2.47 -2.94
N LEU A 314 -7.72 -3.69 -2.47
CA LEU A 314 -7.27 -4.25 -1.18
C LEU A 314 -5.76 -4.11 -0.96
N LEU A 315 -4.95 -4.42 -1.98
CA LEU A 315 -3.50 -4.53 -1.85
C LEU A 315 -2.81 -3.17 -1.66
N GLY A 316 -3.30 -2.10 -2.27
CA GLY A 316 -2.69 -0.81 -2.03
C GLY A 316 -3.17 -0.15 -0.75
N LEU A 317 -4.37 -0.47 -0.23
CA LEU A 317 -4.74 -0.15 1.16
C LEU A 317 -3.76 -0.79 2.17
N VAL A 318 -3.47 -2.08 1.99
CA VAL A 318 -2.44 -2.78 2.78
C VAL A 318 -1.05 -2.14 2.58
N GLY A 319 -0.74 -1.72 1.35
CA GLY A 319 0.47 -0.97 1.03
C GLY A 319 0.59 0.36 1.79
N VAL A 320 -0.50 1.13 1.89
CA VAL A 320 -0.55 2.37 2.67
C VAL A 320 -0.42 2.10 4.16
N ASP A 321 -1.08 1.06 4.70
CA ASP A 321 -0.90 0.66 6.11
C ASP A 321 0.58 0.35 6.41
N ARG A 322 1.27 -0.33 5.49
CA ARG A 322 2.69 -0.63 5.59
C ARG A 322 3.55 0.64 5.55
N MET A 323 3.26 1.58 4.65
CA MET A 323 3.95 2.87 4.59
C MET A 323 3.78 3.69 5.88
N LEU A 324 2.54 3.76 6.40
CA LEU A 324 2.25 4.43 7.67
C LEU A 324 2.97 3.75 8.84
N SER A 325 3.05 2.41 8.84
CA SER A 325 3.82 1.65 9.83
C SER A 325 5.31 2.01 9.80
N PHE A 326 5.93 2.12 8.61
CA PHE A 326 7.32 2.56 8.49
C PHE A 326 7.53 4.01 8.93
N ARG A 327 6.57 4.90 8.66
CA ARG A 327 6.62 6.28 9.16
C ARG A 327 6.58 6.33 10.69
N ILE A 328 5.75 5.50 11.33
CA ILE A 328 5.71 5.35 12.79
C ILE A 328 7.07 4.87 13.30
N VAL A 329 7.63 3.79 12.72
CA VAL A 329 8.95 3.25 13.10
C VAL A 329 10.05 4.31 12.97
N HIS A 330 10.06 5.08 11.87
CA HIS A 330 11.04 6.14 11.66
C HIS A 330 10.90 7.26 12.70
N THR A 331 9.67 7.68 12.99
CA THR A 331 9.39 8.73 13.98
C THR A 331 9.75 8.29 15.40
N LEU A 332 9.46 7.04 15.77
CA LEU A 332 9.86 6.45 17.04
C LEU A 332 11.39 6.41 17.17
N ASN A 333 12.11 5.93 16.16
CA ASN A 333 13.57 5.91 16.17
C ASN A 333 14.18 7.31 16.29
N ASN A 334 13.59 8.31 15.65
CA ASN A 334 14.01 9.70 15.82
C ASN A 334 13.71 10.23 17.22
N LEU A 335 12.60 9.83 17.83
CA LEU A 335 12.24 10.17 19.20
C LEU A 335 13.25 9.57 20.20
N ILE A 336 13.72 8.35 19.98
CA ILE A 336 14.76 7.72 20.81
C ILE A 336 16.09 8.48 20.71
N LYS A 337 16.54 8.81 19.49
CA LYS A 337 17.74 9.62 19.27
C LYS A 337 17.62 11.01 19.91
N PHE A 338 16.43 11.59 19.82
CA PHE A 338 16.12 12.86 20.47
C PHE A 338 16.16 12.73 22.00
N TRP A 339 15.74 11.60 22.56
CA TRP A 339 15.82 11.33 23.99
C TRP A 339 17.26 11.31 24.49
N GLY A 340 18.14 10.58 23.81
CA GLY A 340 19.56 10.48 24.18
C GLY A 340 20.33 11.80 24.07
N THR A 341 19.91 12.72 23.21
CA THR A 341 20.64 13.98 22.93
C THR A 341 20.04 15.20 23.62
N ALA A 342 18.72 15.39 23.50
CA ALA A 342 18.04 16.60 23.95
C ALA A 342 17.36 16.46 25.31
N ILE A 343 17.01 15.24 25.74
CA ILE A 343 16.30 14.99 27.01
C ILE A 343 17.29 14.58 28.12
N SER A 344 18.41 13.96 27.77
CA SER A 344 19.48 13.60 28.72
C SER A 344 19.88 14.73 29.70
N PRO A 345 20.03 16.00 29.27
CA PRO A 345 20.33 17.12 30.18
C PRO A 345 19.23 17.43 31.21
N TYR A 346 17.99 17.03 30.96
CA TYR A 346 16.84 17.26 31.85
C TYR A 346 16.59 16.08 32.80
N LEU A 347 17.32 14.96 32.68
CA LEU A 347 17.14 13.79 33.55
C LEU A 347 17.26 14.11 35.04
N PRO A 348 18.27 14.89 35.53
CA PRO A 348 18.36 15.21 36.94
C PRO A 348 17.15 16.01 37.48
N LEU A 349 16.55 16.83 36.63
CA LEU A 349 15.35 17.60 36.97
C LEU A 349 14.11 16.70 37.02
N LEU A 350 14.00 15.75 36.09
CA LEU A 350 12.92 14.77 36.09
C LEU A 350 13.07 13.80 37.26
N ASP A 351 14.30 13.48 37.68
CA ASP A 351 14.60 12.73 38.90
C ASP A 351 14.06 13.46 40.13
N GLN A 352 14.42 14.73 40.30
CA GLN A 352 13.90 15.57 41.40
C GLN A 352 12.37 15.60 41.42
N LEU A 353 11.74 15.71 40.25
CA LEU A 353 10.29 15.66 40.13
C LEU A 353 9.74 14.29 40.52
N THR A 354 10.31 13.19 40.05
CA THR A 354 9.85 11.84 40.44
C THR A 354 10.00 11.58 41.93
N THR A 355 11.11 11.99 42.55
CA THR A 355 11.31 11.85 44.00
C THR A 355 10.29 12.66 44.78
N ALA A 356 9.90 13.85 44.30
CA ALA A 356 8.86 14.67 44.93
C ALA A 356 7.44 14.12 44.73
N LEU A 357 7.22 13.32 43.69
CA LEU A 357 5.94 12.65 43.41
C LEU A 357 5.83 11.29 44.11
N GLU A 358 6.94 10.73 44.58
CA GLU A 358 6.97 9.51 45.37
C GLU A 358 6.74 9.80 46.87
N PRO A 359 5.81 9.10 47.55
CA PRO A 359 5.00 7.99 47.04
C PRO A 359 3.69 8.44 46.37
N ALA A 360 3.28 7.70 45.34
CA ALA A 360 2.12 7.99 44.48
C ALA A 360 0.76 8.17 45.18
N TRP A 361 0.61 7.70 46.43
CA TRP A 361 -0.62 7.84 47.21
C TRP A 361 -0.69 9.14 48.01
N ARG A 362 0.43 9.84 48.19
CA ARG A 362 0.52 11.11 48.93
C ARG A 362 0.38 12.30 47.98
N LEU A 363 -0.26 13.36 48.44
CA LEU A 363 -0.32 14.63 47.71
C LEU A 363 1.00 15.41 47.90
N PRO A 364 1.62 15.93 46.83
CA PRO A 364 2.81 16.77 46.95
C PRO A 364 2.50 18.11 47.63
N ASP A 365 3.39 18.59 48.49
CA ASP A 365 3.26 19.92 49.10
C ASP A 365 3.47 21.02 48.04
N ASN A 366 2.53 21.95 47.90
CA ASN A 366 2.50 22.98 46.84
C ASN A 366 2.59 22.41 45.41
N ALA A 367 1.76 21.40 45.11
CA ALA A 367 1.73 20.69 43.83
C ALA A 367 1.62 21.62 42.62
N SER A 368 0.72 22.61 42.64
CA SER A 368 0.55 23.57 41.52
C SER A 368 1.85 24.31 41.17
N ARG A 369 2.58 24.83 42.16
CA ARG A 369 3.88 25.51 41.94
C ARG A 369 4.96 24.56 41.43
N LEU A 370 4.97 23.32 41.90
CA LEU A 370 5.93 22.29 41.47
C LEU A 370 5.74 21.96 39.98
N TYR A 371 4.50 21.74 39.54
CA TYR A 371 4.19 21.44 38.15
C TYR A 371 4.47 22.63 37.24
N GLU A 372 4.07 23.86 37.61
CA GLU A 372 4.33 25.05 36.80
C GLU A 372 5.84 25.35 36.65
N ALA A 373 6.60 25.25 37.74
CA ALA A 373 8.05 25.45 37.72
C ALA A 373 8.76 24.42 36.84
N SER A 374 8.30 23.17 36.86
CA SER A 374 8.84 22.09 36.04
C SER A 374 8.45 22.24 34.57
N LEU A 375 7.22 22.70 34.29
CA LEU A 375 6.73 22.94 32.93
C LEU A 375 7.56 24.01 32.20
N LYS A 376 7.83 25.14 32.86
CA LYS A 376 8.64 26.24 32.30
C LYS A 376 10.05 25.80 31.91
N LYS A 377 10.63 24.86 32.67
CA LYS A 377 11.99 24.37 32.41
C LYS A 377 12.08 23.44 31.20
N VAL A 378 10.99 22.76 30.82
CA VAL A 378 10.99 21.76 29.72
C VAL A 378 10.33 22.29 28.43
N GLU A 379 9.80 23.51 28.45
CA GLU A 379 9.06 24.13 27.35
C GLU A 379 9.77 24.05 25.98
N LYS A 380 11.12 24.21 25.96
CA LYS A 380 11.94 24.14 24.73
C LYS A 380 11.87 22.79 24.00
N VAL A 381 11.60 21.71 24.72
CA VAL A 381 11.57 20.34 24.19
C VAL A 381 10.16 19.95 23.72
N MET A 382 9.12 20.61 24.26
CA MET A 382 7.71 20.24 24.06
C MET A 382 7.25 20.36 22.61
N SER A 383 7.67 21.38 21.86
CA SER A 383 7.26 21.56 20.45
C SER A 383 7.71 20.40 19.54
N LYS A 384 8.95 19.91 19.71
CA LYS A 384 9.46 18.76 18.96
C LYS A 384 8.74 17.47 19.36
N LEU A 385 8.48 17.29 20.66
CA LEU A 385 7.75 16.13 21.19
C LEU A 385 6.31 16.11 20.65
N LEU A 386 5.63 17.27 20.65
CA LEU A 386 4.28 17.42 20.12
C LEU A 386 4.21 17.01 18.65
N LYS A 387 5.15 17.50 17.82
CA LYS A 387 5.20 17.14 16.40
C LYS A 387 5.35 15.63 16.21
N ALA A 388 6.20 14.97 17.00
CA ALA A 388 6.38 13.52 16.92
C ALA A 388 5.12 12.75 17.35
N VAL A 389 4.49 13.15 18.47
CA VAL A 389 3.26 12.53 18.99
C VAL A 389 2.11 12.67 17.99
N LEU A 390 1.91 13.86 17.41
CA LEU A 390 0.85 14.10 16.43
C LEU A 390 1.05 13.29 15.14
N ILE A 391 2.28 13.19 14.62
CA ILE A 391 2.58 12.37 13.44
C ILE A 391 2.25 10.89 13.70
N ILE A 392 2.65 10.35 14.86
CA ILE A 392 2.36 8.96 15.23
C ILE A 392 0.85 8.75 15.40
N GLY A 393 0.18 9.70 16.05
CA GLY A 393 -1.26 9.66 16.30
C GLY A 393 -2.11 9.71 15.04
N GLN A 394 -1.80 10.63 14.12
CA GLN A 394 -2.45 10.74 12.82
C GLN A 394 -2.26 9.45 12.02
N ALA A 395 -1.02 8.94 11.95
CA ALA A 395 -0.76 7.66 11.29
C ALA A 395 -1.56 6.51 11.92
N ALA A 396 -1.60 6.40 13.25
CA ALA A 396 -2.36 5.37 13.95
C ALA A 396 -3.89 5.47 13.69
N LEU A 397 -4.42 6.69 13.61
CA LEU A 397 -5.83 6.94 13.27
C LEU A 397 -6.15 6.46 11.85
N LEU A 398 -5.33 6.84 10.86
CA LEU A 398 -5.52 6.45 9.46
C LEU A 398 -5.40 4.94 9.28
N ARG A 399 -4.44 4.30 9.96
CA ARG A 399 -4.33 2.83 9.98
C ARG A 399 -5.60 2.17 10.51
N LYS A 400 -6.24 2.75 11.53
CA LYS A 400 -7.53 2.24 12.04
C LYS A 400 -8.64 2.33 11.01
N ALA A 401 -8.74 3.45 10.30
CA ALA A 401 -9.72 3.63 9.22
C ALA A 401 -9.51 2.64 8.06
N ILE A 402 -8.25 2.44 7.65
CA ILE A 402 -7.88 1.45 6.62
C ILE A 402 -8.27 0.04 7.06
N VAL A 403 -7.91 -0.34 8.29
CA VAL A 403 -8.22 -1.67 8.82
C VAL A 403 -9.73 -1.91 8.96
N SER A 404 -10.52 -0.90 9.33
CA SER A 404 -11.98 -1.04 9.33
C SER A 404 -12.55 -1.25 7.92
N GLU A 405 -12.01 -0.56 6.92
CA GLU A 405 -12.44 -0.73 5.52
C GLU A 405 -12.05 -2.11 4.98
N LEU A 406 -10.83 -2.58 5.28
CA LEU A 406 -10.38 -3.95 4.94
C LEU A 406 -11.24 -5.03 5.61
N ALA A 407 -11.60 -4.83 6.88
CA ALA A 407 -12.47 -5.74 7.62
C ALA A 407 -13.90 -5.75 7.08
N PHE A 408 -14.40 -4.62 6.60
CA PHE A 408 -15.69 -4.52 5.95
C PHE A 408 -15.68 -5.22 4.58
N SER A 409 -14.71 -4.88 3.73
CA SER A 409 -14.50 -5.47 2.40
C SER A 409 -14.34 -7.01 2.46
N SER A 410 -13.46 -7.52 3.34
CA SER A 410 -13.22 -8.96 3.46
C SER A 410 -14.45 -9.75 3.90
N LYS A 411 -15.32 -9.16 4.72
CA LYS A 411 -16.58 -9.78 5.16
C LYS A 411 -17.65 -9.77 4.07
N LEU A 412 -17.65 -8.78 3.18
CA LEU A 412 -18.58 -8.67 2.07
C LEU A 412 -18.17 -9.57 0.90
N ASP A 413 -16.92 -9.43 0.42
CA ASP A 413 -16.46 -10.08 -0.81
C ASP A 413 -16.05 -11.55 -0.58
N ALA A 414 -15.49 -11.86 0.60
CA ALA A 414 -14.88 -13.16 0.89
C ALA A 414 -15.30 -13.72 2.26
N HIS A 415 -16.61 -13.73 2.54
CA HIS A 415 -17.16 -14.11 3.85
C HIS A 415 -16.65 -15.46 4.38
N LEU A 416 -16.68 -16.51 3.56
CA LEU A 416 -16.26 -17.86 3.95
C LEU A 416 -14.77 -17.92 4.33
N LEU A 417 -13.91 -17.25 3.56
CA LEU A 417 -12.49 -17.15 3.86
C LEU A 417 -12.27 -16.39 5.16
N SER A 418 -13.00 -15.29 5.36
CA SER A 418 -12.92 -14.48 6.57
C SER A 418 -13.28 -15.27 7.83
N CYS A 419 -14.36 -16.04 7.79
CA CYS A 419 -14.76 -16.93 8.87
C CYS A 419 -13.76 -18.06 9.11
N SER A 420 -13.21 -18.65 8.05
CA SER A 420 -12.25 -19.76 8.15
C SER A 420 -10.94 -19.30 8.80
N VAL A 421 -10.38 -18.17 8.34
CA VAL A 421 -9.16 -17.60 8.92
C VAL A 421 -9.39 -17.14 10.35
N GLY A 422 -10.54 -16.53 10.65
CA GLY A 422 -10.88 -16.14 12.02
C GLY A 422 -11.06 -17.33 12.98
N THR A 423 -11.52 -18.47 12.47
CA THR A 423 -11.60 -19.73 13.25
C THR A 423 -10.21 -20.31 13.47
N LEU A 424 -9.36 -20.28 12.44
CA LEU A 424 -7.97 -20.71 12.53
C LEU A 424 -7.19 -19.87 13.55
N ASP A 425 -7.31 -18.55 13.53
CA ASP A 425 -6.69 -17.65 14.53
C ASP A 425 -7.10 -18.01 15.96
N LYS A 426 -8.40 -18.20 16.22
CA LYS A 426 -8.89 -18.63 17.54
C LYS A 426 -8.35 -19.98 17.95
N SER A 427 -8.26 -20.94 17.02
CA SER A 427 -7.72 -22.27 17.31
C SER A 427 -6.24 -22.21 17.69
N VAL A 428 -5.43 -21.48 16.91
CA VAL A 428 -4.00 -21.29 17.18
C VAL A 428 -3.77 -20.56 18.50
N LEU A 429 -4.57 -19.54 18.81
CA LEU A 429 -4.50 -18.85 20.11
C LEU A 429 -4.87 -19.76 21.28
N ASN A 430 -5.84 -20.67 21.09
CA ASN A 430 -6.20 -21.65 22.12
C ASN A 430 -5.11 -22.69 22.32
N ASP A 431 -4.48 -23.15 21.25
CA ASP A 431 -3.34 -24.08 21.32
C ASP A 431 -2.14 -23.43 22.01
N LEU A 432 -1.85 -22.16 21.73
CA LEU A 432 -0.83 -21.39 22.44
C LEU A 432 -1.14 -21.26 23.94
N ARG A 433 -2.39 -20.93 24.30
CA ARG A 433 -2.81 -20.88 25.71
C ARG A 433 -2.71 -22.23 26.40
N ALA A 434 -3.05 -23.32 25.69
CA ALA A 434 -2.90 -24.68 26.20
C ALA A 434 -1.43 -25.05 26.39
N HIS A 435 -0.56 -24.64 25.46
CA HIS A 435 0.89 -24.80 25.59
C HIS A 435 1.43 -24.11 26.86
N PHE A 436 1.09 -22.84 27.10
CA PHE A 436 1.50 -22.14 28.33
C PHE A 436 0.98 -22.79 29.62
N ARG A 437 -0.09 -23.59 29.55
CA ARG A 437 -0.67 -24.30 30.71
C ARG A 437 -0.13 -25.71 30.90
N SER A 438 0.23 -26.42 29.82
CA SER A 438 0.47 -27.87 29.83
C SER A 438 1.78 -28.30 29.15
N ASN A 439 2.60 -27.36 28.69
CA ASN A 439 3.87 -27.62 27.99
C ASN A 439 3.73 -28.55 26.76
N SER A 440 2.62 -28.42 26.01
CA SER A 440 2.33 -29.17 24.77
C SER A 440 3.24 -28.76 23.59
N ALA A 441 3.06 -29.31 22.39
CA ALA A 441 3.81 -28.90 21.21
C ALA A 441 3.51 -27.42 20.82
N VAL A 442 4.56 -26.66 20.48
CA VAL A 442 4.45 -25.27 20.01
C VAL A 442 4.03 -25.26 18.53
N PRO A 443 3.04 -24.45 18.12
CA PRO A 443 2.73 -24.28 16.71
C PRO A 443 3.94 -23.69 15.95
N PRO A 444 4.27 -24.17 14.74
CA PRO A 444 5.45 -23.72 14.01
C PRO A 444 5.43 -22.21 13.76
N ALA A 445 6.56 -21.54 14.01
CA ALA A 445 6.68 -20.08 13.81
C ALA A 445 6.33 -19.64 12.37
N ALA A 446 6.61 -20.48 11.37
CA ALA A 446 6.25 -20.22 9.98
C ALA A 446 4.73 -20.04 9.78
N VAL A 447 3.92 -20.87 10.46
CA VAL A 447 2.45 -20.80 10.38
C VAL A 447 1.94 -19.50 11.00
N LEU A 448 2.54 -19.04 12.11
CA LEU A 448 2.17 -17.77 12.74
C LEU A 448 2.47 -16.57 11.83
N VAL A 449 3.62 -16.59 11.15
CA VAL A 449 4.01 -15.51 10.21
C VAL A 449 3.06 -15.46 9.02
N GLU A 450 2.72 -16.62 8.46
CA GLU A 450 1.82 -16.69 7.31
C GLU A 450 0.38 -16.31 7.68
N LEU A 451 -0.12 -16.82 8.81
CA LEU A 451 -1.44 -16.47 9.34
C LEU A 451 -1.56 -14.97 9.62
N ASN A 452 -0.53 -14.36 10.22
CA ASN A 452 -0.53 -12.93 10.48
C ASN A 452 -0.62 -12.11 9.17
N LYS A 453 0.02 -12.57 8.09
CA LYS A 453 -0.11 -11.92 6.77
C LYS A 453 -1.56 -11.93 6.27
N TYR A 454 -2.27 -13.06 6.40
CA TYR A 454 -3.69 -13.14 6.04
C TYR A 454 -4.55 -12.23 6.94
N LEU A 455 -4.33 -12.26 8.26
CA LEU A 455 -5.06 -11.43 9.23
C LEU A 455 -4.86 -9.92 8.96
N GLU A 456 -3.65 -9.50 8.61
CA GLU A 456 -3.35 -8.11 8.23
C GLU A 456 -4.09 -7.71 6.95
N THR A 457 -4.10 -8.56 5.91
CA THR A 457 -4.83 -8.28 4.66
C THR A 457 -6.35 -8.24 4.84
N MET A 458 -6.88 -9.00 5.80
CA MET A 458 -8.30 -9.02 6.12
C MET A 458 -8.73 -7.88 7.06
N GLY A 459 -7.79 -7.12 7.63
CA GLY A 459 -8.09 -6.12 8.65
C GLY A 459 -8.57 -6.71 9.98
N ALA A 460 -8.23 -7.96 10.29
CA ALA A 460 -8.62 -8.64 11.54
C ALA A 460 -7.69 -8.30 12.73
N THR A 461 -6.69 -7.44 12.52
CA THR A 461 -5.70 -7.04 13.53
C THR A 461 -6.06 -5.71 14.19
N ASP A 462 -5.71 -5.51 15.46
CA ASP A 462 -5.88 -4.23 16.14
C ASP A 462 -4.64 -3.33 15.94
N PRO A 463 -4.73 -2.21 15.16
CA PRO A 463 -3.58 -1.40 14.80
C PRO A 463 -2.86 -0.78 16.00
N TYR A 464 -3.60 -0.48 17.07
CA TYR A 464 -3.07 0.16 18.29
C TYR A 464 -2.28 -0.82 19.16
N SER A 465 -2.44 -2.12 18.94
CA SER A 465 -1.75 -3.16 19.72
C SER A 465 -0.41 -3.58 19.12
N LYS A 466 -0.08 -3.12 17.90
CA LYS A 466 1.12 -3.51 17.17
C LYS A 466 2.38 -2.93 17.81
N ILE A 467 3.37 -3.79 18.03
CA ILE A 467 4.72 -3.40 18.47
C ILE A 467 5.56 -3.15 17.21
N PHE A 468 6.12 -1.95 17.11
CA PHE A 468 6.88 -1.46 15.96
C PHE A 468 8.39 -1.56 16.17
N ILE A 469 8.84 -1.39 17.42
CA ILE A 469 10.26 -1.38 17.78
C ILE A 469 10.48 -2.26 19.00
N THR A 470 11.62 -2.95 19.00
CA THR A 470 12.16 -3.62 20.20
C THR A 470 13.36 -2.80 20.67
N MET A 471 13.29 -2.30 21.89
CA MET A 471 14.34 -1.46 22.47
C MET A 471 15.34 -2.32 23.25
N ASN A 472 16.62 -1.98 23.12
CA ASN A 472 17.70 -2.61 23.90
C ASN A 472 18.00 -1.84 25.21
N GLU A 473 17.66 -0.54 25.26
CA GLU A 473 17.90 0.34 26.41
C GLU A 473 16.61 1.03 26.86
N PRO A 474 16.35 1.13 28.18
CA PRO A 474 15.17 1.82 28.71
C PRO A 474 15.28 3.34 28.51
N LEU A 475 14.13 3.99 28.26
CA LEU A 475 14.06 5.45 28.29
C LEU A 475 13.74 5.91 29.70
N ASP A 476 14.76 6.43 30.39
CA ASP A 476 14.61 6.93 31.75
C ASP A 476 13.63 8.10 31.82
N LYS A 477 12.79 8.08 32.87
CA LYS A 477 11.82 9.12 33.24
C LYS A 477 10.83 9.51 32.14
N LEU A 478 10.55 8.59 31.23
CA LEU A 478 9.56 8.76 30.16
C LEU A 478 8.18 9.16 30.68
N SER A 479 7.68 8.47 31.70
CA SER A 479 6.36 8.73 32.28
C SER A 479 6.25 10.12 32.94
N ALA A 480 7.32 10.61 33.55
CA ALA A 480 7.36 11.95 34.15
C ALA A 480 7.38 13.06 33.09
N LEU A 481 8.12 12.87 31.99
CA LEU A 481 8.12 13.84 30.91
C LEU A 481 6.76 13.91 30.20
N PHE A 482 6.13 12.75 29.94
CA PHE A 482 4.82 12.71 29.30
C PHE A 482 3.69 13.21 30.22
N LEU A 483 3.84 13.15 31.55
CA LEU A 483 2.97 13.87 32.48
C LEU A 483 3.02 15.37 32.19
N LEU A 484 4.21 15.98 32.23
CA LEU A 484 4.39 17.41 31.95
C LEU A 484 3.87 17.78 30.54
N PHE A 485 4.05 16.89 29.57
CA PHE A 485 3.51 17.05 28.22
C PHE A 485 1.98 17.14 28.21
N VAL A 486 1.27 16.23 28.90
CA VAL A 486 -0.21 16.29 28.99
C VAL A 486 -0.62 17.59 29.67
N LEU A 487 0.03 17.98 30.77
CA LEU A 487 -0.28 19.24 31.47
C LEU A 487 -0.08 20.49 30.60
N ALA A 488 0.89 20.48 29.69
CA ALA A 488 1.15 21.61 28.77
C ALA A 488 0.07 21.79 27.69
N TYR A 489 -0.58 20.70 27.27
CA TYR A 489 -1.46 20.69 26.08
C TYR A 489 -2.94 20.51 26.41
N MET A 490 -3.31 19.94 27.55
CA MET A 490 -4.71 19.82 27.98
C MET A 490 -5.46 21.16 28.14
N PRO A 491 -4.83 22.26 28.60
CA PRO A 491 -5.49 23.58 28.62
C PRO A 491 -5.77 24.17 27.23
N LYS A 492 -5.17 23.61 26.17
CA LYS A 492 -5.33 24.09 24.78
C LYS A 492 -6.40 23.32 24.01
N LEU A 493 -7.08 22.38 24.67
CA LEU A 493 -8.15 21.55 24.12
C LEU A 493 -9.47 21.93 24.79
N GLN A 494 -10.58 21.71 24.07
CA GLN A 494 -11.93 21.86 24.59
C GLN A 494 -12.73 20.63 24.17
N TYR A 495 -13.54 20.10 25.08
CA TYR A 495 -14.44 19.00 24.78
C TYR A 495 -15.60 19.46 23.88
N ASP A 496 -15.93 18.65 22.88
CA ASP A 496 -17.05 18.88 21.95
C ASP A 496 -18.05 17.73 22.06
N ASP A 497 -19.23 18.00 22.63
CA ASP A 497 -20.27 17.01 22.91
C ASP A 497 -20.79 16.32 21.65
N GLN A 498 -20.81 17.03 20.52
CA GLN A 498 -21.30 16.48 19.25
C GLN A 498 -20.37 15.40 18.69
N CYS A 499 -19.07 15.54 18.93
CA CYS A 499 -18.06 14.60 18.45
C CYS A 499 -17.66 13.57 19.52
N GLY A 500 -18.02 13.81 20.79
CA GLY A 500 -17.57 13.00 21.93
C GLY A 500 -16.04 12.94 22.03
N ALA A 501 -15.36 14.03 21.66
CA ALA A 501 -13.91 14.09 21.51
C ALA A 501 -13.33 15.45 21.91
N LEU A 502 -12.05 15.45 22.28
CA LEU A 502 -11.30 16.67 22.57
C LEU A 502 -10.91 17.37 21.26
N LYS A 503 -11.40 18.58 21.08
CA LYS A 503 -11.20 19.44 19.91
C LYS A 503 -10.17 20.53 20.20
N ARG A 504 -9.51 21.01 19.16
CA ARG A 504 -8.61 22.16 19.20
C ARG A 504 -9.35 23.44 19.59
N VAL A 505 -8.71 24.28 20.41
CA VAL A 505 -9.15 25.66 20.66
C VAL A 505 -8.44 26.61 19.69
N GLY A 506 -9.21 27.35 18.88
CA GLY A 506 -8.70 28.33 17.91
C GLY A 506 -7.97 27.70 16.69
N THR A 507 -6.92 28.36 16.20
CA THR A 507 -6.09 27.92 15.06
C THR A 507 -4.93 27.00 15.46
N ASN A 508 -4.90 26.52 16.70
CA ASN A 508 -3.81 25.65 17.18
C ASN A 508 -3.77 24.31 16.42
N PRO A 509 -2.57 23.78 16.08
CA PRO A 509 -2.42 22.52 15.34
C PRO A 509 -2.68 21.28 16.20
N VAL A 510 -3.13 21.43 17.45
CA VAL A 510 -3.26 20.34 18.42
C VAL A 510 -4.67 19.76 18.35
N ASP A 511 -4.77 18.54 17.83
CA ASP A 511 -6.00 17.76 17.84
C ASP A 511 -5.94 16.67 18.92
N GLY A 512 -7.02 16.51 19.69
CA GLY A 512 -7.05 15.63 20.85
C GLY A 512 -6.99 14.16 20.48
N ALA A 513 -7.65 13.73 19.40
CA ALA A 513 -7.65 12.34 18.98
C ALA A 513 -6.25 11.85 18.54
N PRO A 514 -5.51 12.54 17.65
CA PRO A 514 -4.12 12.22 17.37
C PRO A 514 -3.21 12.28 18.60
N LEU A 515 -3.42 13.23 19.53
CA LEU A 515 -2.61 13.31 20.74
C LEU A 515 -2.74 12.05 21.61
N ILE A 516 -3.97 11.60 21.86
CA ILE A 516 -4.27 10.40 22.67
C ILE A 516 -3.70 9.15 22.00
N LEU A 517 -3.95 8.99 20.69
CA LEU A 517 -3.49 7.82 19.94
C LEU A 517 -1.97 7.78 19.81
N GLY A 518 -1.33 8.95 19.65
CA GLY A 518 0.12 9.07 19.59
C GLY A 518 0.78 8.62 20.89
N LEU A 519 0.30 9.13 22.03
CA LEU A 519 0.78 8.72 23.35
C LEU A 519 0.52 7.24 23.61
N SER A 520 -0.68 6.74 23.32
CA SER A 520 -1.02 5.33 23.49
C SER A 520 -0.10 4.42 22.67
N THR A 521 0.19 4.81 21.42
CA THR A 521 1.08 4.06 20.53
C THR A 521 2.52 4.05 21.03
N ILE A 522 3.02 5.19 21.55
CA ILE A 522 4.36 5.31 22.15
C ILE A 522 4.46 4.43 23.39
N PHE A 523 3.57 4.58 24.36
CA PHE A 523 3.59 3.79 25.60
C PHE A 523 3.49 2.28 25.34
N LYS A 524 2.76 1.87 24.29
CA LYS A 524 2.66 0.46 23.91
C LYS A 524 3.98 -0.16 23.45
N GLN A 525 4.95 0.66 23.03
CA GLN A 525 6.30 0.18 22.66
C GLN A 525 7.18 -0.13 23.88
N PHE A 526 6.79 0.35 25.07
CA PHE A 526 7.53 0.17 26.31
C PHE A 526 6.87 -0.86 27.22
N HIS A 527 7.60 -1.27 28.27
CA HIS A 527 7.07 -2.17 29.27
C HIS A 527 5.80 -1.58 29.92
N PRO A 528 4.75 -2.39 30.22
CA PRO A 528 3.50 -1.91 30.81
C PRO A 528 3.66 -1.05 32.07
N SER A 529 4.74 -1.25 32.85
CA SER A 529 5.05 -0.45 34.04
C SER A 529 5.17 1.05 33.77
N TYR A 530 5.66 1.47 32.59
CA TYR A 530 5.73 2.90 32.25
C TYR A 530 4.33 3.51 32.13
N THR A 531 3.38 2.76 31.56
CA THR A 531 1.98 3.18 31.44
C THR A 531 1.33 3.29 32.81
N GLU A 532 1.58 2.33 33.71
CA GLU A 532 1.07 2.37 35.09
C GLU A 532 1.65 3.55 35.88
N GLN A 533 2.96 3.78 35.80
CA GLN A 533 3.61 4.95 36.40
C GLN A 533 3.04 6.27 35.86
N PHE A 534 2.81 6.35 34.54
CA PHE A 534 2.22 7.53 33.92
C PHE A 534 0.79 7.79 34.42
N VAL A 535 -0.07 6.76 34.45
CA VAL A 535 -1.44 6.88 34.98
C VAL A 535 -1.43 7.27 36.45
N SER A 536 -0.49 6.73 37.25
CA SER A 536 -0.30 7.09 38.64
C SER A 536 0.02 8.58 38.82
N TYR A 537 0.95 9.13 38.04
CA TYR A 537 1.31 10.55 38.11
C TYR A 537 0.17 11.47 37.65
N VAL A 538 -0.54 11.11 36.57
CA VAL A 538 -1.70 11.91 36.12
C VAL A 538 -2.82 11.86 37.17
N GLY A 539 -3.05 10.71 37.80
CA GLY A 539 -4.03 10.58 38.89
C GLY A 539 -3.66 11.38 40.14
N GLN A 540 -2.36 11.50 40.46
CA GLN A 540 -1.88 12.38 41.52
C GLN A 540 -2.14 13.86 41.20
N TYR A 541 -1.91 14.29 39.95
CA TYR A 541 -2.22 15.65 39.50
C TYR A 541 -3.72 16.00 39.60
N VAL A 542 -4.60 15.07 39.18
CA VAL A 542 -6.05 15.24 39.27
C VAL A 542 -6.46 15.42 40.75
N ARG A 543 -5.97 14.54 41.64
CA ARG A 543 -6.28 14.62 43.08
C ARG A 543 -5.75 15.90 43.73
N SER A 544 -4.54 16.35 43.38
CA SER A 544 -3.99 17.62 43.91
C SER A 544 -4.79 18.83 43.46
N THR A 545 -5.19 18.86 42.19
CA THR A 545 -5.95 19.99 41.64
C THR A 545 -7.36 20.05 42.24
N ILE A 546 -8.00 18.89 42.47
CA ILE A 546 -9.30 18.81 43.17
C ILE A 546 -9.16 19.24 44.64
N SER A 547 -8.08 18.85 45.33
CA SER A 547 -7.85 19.26 46.73
C SER A 547 -7.58 20.76 46.87
N GLU A 548 -6.99 21.41 45.87
CA GLU A 548 -6.74 22.86 45.85
C GLU A 548 -8.01 23.66 45.45
N ALA A 549 -8.89 23.07 44.62
CA ALA A 549 -10.17 23.65 44.21
C ALA A 549 -11.22 23.47 45.33
N LYS A 550 -11.29 24.45 46.24
CA LYS A 550 -12.17 24.45 47.43
C LYS A 550 -13.69 24.39 47.16
N THR A 551 -14.14 24.30 45.90
CA THR A 551 -15.54 24.29 45.47
C THR A 551 -15.94 22.92 44.93
N THR A 552 -17.02 22.35 45.49
CA THR A 552 -17.49 20.99 45.20
C THR A 552 -18.37 20.85 43.95
N ASP A 553 -18.90 21.96 43.41
CA ASP A 553 -20.03 21.89 42.47
C ASP A 553 -19.63 21.76 41.00
N HIS A 554 -18.43 22.20 40.61
CA HIS A 554 -17.94 22.11 39.23
C HIS A 554 -16.45 21.76 39.16
N LEU A 555 -16.12 20.71 38.42
CA LEU A 555 -14.72 20.32 38.15
C LEU A 555 -14.03 21.42 37.31
N PRO A 556 -12.77 21.78 37.62
CA PRO A 556 -12.02 22.71 36.79
C PRO A 556 -11.93 22.22 35.33
N PRO A 557 -12.05 23.10 34.33
CA PRO A 557 -12.08 22.69 32.91
C PRO A 557 -10.82 21.93 32.47
N ASN A 558 -9.66 22.27 33.05
CA ASN A 558 -8.41 21.55 32.81
C ASN A 558 -8.46 20.11 33.36
N VAL A 559 -9.11 19.89 34.50
CA VAL A 559 -9.26 18.58 35.12
C VAL A 559 -10.23 17.73 34.30
N LEU A 560 -11.34 18.33 33.85
CA LEU A 560 -12.30 17.67 32.96
C LEU A 560 -11.63 17.16 31.68
N ASN A 561 -10.83 17.99 31.00
CA ASN A 561 -10.07 17.59 29.80
C ASN A 561 -9.10 16.43 30.07
N VAL A 562 -8.40 16.46 31.22
CA VAL A 562 -7.46 15.40 31.63
C VAL A 562 -8.20 14.09 31.93
N LEU A 563 -9.37 14.15 32.57
CA LEU A 563 -10.20 12.97 32.87
C LEU A 563 -10.74 12.33 31.58
N ILE A 564 -11.25 13.14 30.65
CA ILE A 564 -11.70 12.69 29.33
C ILE A 564 -10.53 12.06 28.56
N PHE A 565 -9.36 12.72 28.55
CA PHE A 565 -8.14 12.17 27.98
C PHE A 565 -7.79 10.79 28.57
N LEU A 566 -7.81 10.64 29.90
CA LEU A 566 -7.51 9.38 30.58
C LEU A 566 -8.52 8.29 30.25
N GLN A 567 -9.81 8.61 30.16
CA GLN A 567 -10.84 7.65 29.80
C GLN A 567 -10.64 7.12 28.37
N HIS A 568 -10.35 8.00 27.41
CA HIS A 568 -10.03 7.58 26.05
C HIS A 568 -8.71 6.82 25.97
N PHE A 569 -7.67 7.26 26.69
CA PHE A 569 -6.38 6.58 26.76
C PHE A 569 -6.53 5.16 27.32
N ALA A 570 -7.29 4.97 28.40
CA ALA A 570 -7.57 3.66 28.99
C ALA A 570 -8.34 2.75 28.03
N ARG A 571 -9.31 3.29 27.28
CA ARG A 571 -10.06 2.56 26.27
C ARG A 571 -9.16 2.07 25.13
N VAL A 572 -8.26 2.91 24.62
CA VAL A 572 -7.34 2.58 23.53
C VAL A 572 -6.28 1.57 23.95
N THR A 573 -5.71 1.74 25.14
CA THR A 573 -4.68 0.84 25.69
C THR A 573 -5.23 -0.47 26.26
N LYS A 574 -6.56 -0.61 26.35
CA LYS A 574 -7.28 -1.72 27.00
C LYS A 574 -6.84 -1.94 28.46
N LEU A 575 -6.58 -0.83 29.16
CA LEU A 575 -6.28 -0.88 30.59
C LEU A 575 -7.51 -1.33 31.37
N LYS A 576 -7.29 -2.18 32.39
CA LYS A 576 -8.38 -2.59 33.28
C LYS A 576 -8.84 -1.37 34.09
N PRO A 577 -10.16 -1.14 34.21
CA PRO A 577 -10.69 -0.04 35.04
C PRO A 577 -10.18 -0.07 36.48
N SER A 578 -9.89 -1.26 37.02
CA SER A 578 -9.31 -1.43 38.37
C SER A 578 -8.00 -0.67 38.56
N ILE A 579 -7.13 -0.61 37.54
CA ILE A 579 -5.85 0.10 37.61
C ILE A 579 -6.11 1.61 37.66
N LEU A 580 -7.07 2.10 36.87
CA LEU A 580 -7.45 3.51 36.87
C LEU A 580 -8.08 3.92 38.23
N HIS A 581 -8.98 3.08 38.76
CA HIS A 581 -9.65 3.31 40.04
C HIS A 581 -8.73 3.24 41.25
N THR A 582 -7.58 2.56 41.14
CA THR A 582 -6.55 2.54 42.20
C THR A 582 -5.95 3.94 42.41
N HIS A 583 -5.87 4.75 41.35
CA HIS A 583 -5.22 6.07 41.38
C HIS A 583 -6.22 7.24 41.38
N ILE A 584 -7.41 7.05 40.80
CA ILE A 584 -8.47 8.07 40.72
C ILE A 584 -9.80 7.44 41.17
N PRO A 585 -10.45 7.93 42.23
CA PRO A 585 -11.74 7.38 42.68
C PRO A 585 -12.82 7.40 41.58
N ALA A 586 -13.65 6.36 41.52
CA ALA A 586 -14.70 6.22 40.51
C ALA A 586 -15.68 7.42 40.48
N TYR A 587 -16.03 7.97 41.66
CA TYR A 587 -16.94 9.11 41.77
C TYR A 587 -16.45 10.36 41.02
N VAL A 588 -15.14 10.51 40.80
CA VAL A 588 -14.57 11.65 40.06
C VAL A 588 -14.88 11.54 38.57
N PHE A 589 -14.97 10.31 38.05
CA PHE A 589 -15.40 10.07 36.68
C PHE A 589 -16.92 10.22 36.53
N ASP A 590 -17.69 9.84 37.54
CA ASP A 590 -19.15 10.02 37.55
C ASP A 590 -19.56 11.50 37.70
N ALA A 591 -18.71 12.30 38.34
CA ALA A 591 -18.87 13.75 38.45
C ALA A 591 -18.55 14.52 37.15
N MET A 592 -18.13 13.84 36.08
CA MET A 592 -18.04 14.43 34.74
C MET A 592 -19.45 14.66 34.20
N SER A 593 -20.07 15.79 34.52
CA SER A 593 -21.26 16.26 33.80
C SER A 593 -20.81 16.71 32.40
N LEU A 594 -20.83 15.78 31.45
CA LEU A 594 -20.63 16.06 30.02
C LEU A 594 -21.89 16.70 29.44
#